data_AF-A0A8S8YYL9-F1
#
_entry.id   AF-A0A8S8YYL9-F1
#
_cell.length_a   1.000
_cell.length_b   1.000
_cell.length_c   1.000
_cell.angle_alpha   90.00
_cell.angle_beta   90.00
_cell.angle_gamma   90.00
#
_symmetry.space_group_name_H-M   'P 1'
#
loop_
_entity.id
_entity.type
_entity.pdbx_description
1 polymer ?
#
loop_
_entity_poly.entity_id
_entity_poly.type
_entity_poly.pdbx_seq_one_letter_code
_entity_poly.pdbx_strand_id
1 'polypeptide(L)'
;MVIWLVLVPLALGASQNLYPSITGRSLLSANRSRWAFWMMGWGAFFGLAITMMADFAQIEAAADSTGIVSGEVRVLGAILFYGTAIGAIMHALNALSGLYRGAPVSKGRPTSTSISRDDYSLTTPTSVRRILAGGAHLDTTVVPVGESDETGSPTELD
;
A
#
# COMPACT_ATOMS: atom_id res chain seq x y z
N MET A 1 17.16 5.66 -17.40
CA MET A 1 17.37 4.96 -16.12
C MET A 1 16.80 5.72 -14.92
N VAL A 2 17.01 7.05 -14.80
CA VAL A 2 16.46 7.86 -13.69
C VAL A 2 14.94 7.74 -13.52
N ILE A 3 14.17 7.74 -14.62
CA ILE A 3 12.71 7.53 -14.60
C ILE A 3 12.35 6.23 -13.87
N TRP A 4 13.08 5.16 -14.15
CA TRP A 4 12.85 3.83 -13.57
C TRP A 4 13.32 3.71 -12.12
N LEU A 5 14.31 4.51 -11.73
CA LEU A 5 14.85 4.53 -10.37
C LEU A 5 13.98 5.38 -9.42
N VAL A 6 13.41 6.47 -9.91
CA VAL A 6 12.70 7.46 -9.07
C VAL A 6 11.21 7.50 -9.40
N LEU A 7 10.85 7.81 -10.64
CA LEU A 7 9.46 8.11 -11.01
C LEU A 7 8.57 6.86 -10.95
N VAL A 8 9.04 5.72 -11.46
CA VAL A 8 8.24 4.49 -11.51
C VAL A 8 7.95 3.94 -10.10
N PRO A 9 8.93 3.81 -9.18
CA PRO A 9 8.65 3.39 -7.81
C PRO A 9 7.75 4.36 -7.05
N LEU A 10 7.92 5.66 -7.27
CA LEU A 10 7.08 6.67 -6.63
C LEU A 10 5.62 6.57 -7.12
N ALA A 11 5.41 6.46 -8.43
CA ALA A 11 4.08 6.32 -9.02
C ALA A 11 3.38 5.03 -8.58
N LEU A 12 4.10 3.90 -8.58
CA LEU A 12 3.55 2.62 -8.13
C LEU A 12 3.32 2.56 -6.61
N GLY A 13 4.19 3.20 -5.82
CA GLY A 13 3.98 3.32 -4.38
C GLY A 13 2.73 4.16 -4.05
N ALA A 14 2.55 5.28 -4.74
CA ALA A 14 1.37 6.13 -4.57
C ALA A 14 0.08 5.41 -5.00
N SER A 15 0.11 4.69 -6.13
CA SER A 15 -1.06 3.93 -6.62
C SER A 15 -1.49 2.85 -5.63
N GLN A 16 -0.55 2.20 -4.95
CA GLN A 16 -0.85 1.19 -3.93
C GLN A 16 -1.45 1.77 -2.66
N ASN A 17 -1.10 2.99 -2.28
CA ASN A 17 -1.72 3.67 -1.14
C ASN A 17 -3.18 4.05 -1.45
N LEU A 18 -3.45 4.44 -2.70
CA LEU A 18 -4.79 4.77 -3.19
C LEU A 18 -5.63 3.53 -3.53
N TYR A 19 -4.98 2.40 -3.81
CA TYR A 19 -5.63 1.18 -4.28
C TYR A 19 -6.82 0.70 -3.42
N PRO A 20 -6.73 0.65 -2.08
CA PRO A 20 -7.84 0.22 -1.24
C PRO A 20 -9.02 1.20 -1.25
N SER A 21 -8.76 2.49 -1.44
CA SER A 21 -9.80 3.53 -1.50
C SER A 21 -10.59 3.47 -2.81
N ILE A 22 -9.93 3.10 -3.92
CA ILE A 22 -10.54 3.05 -5.25
C ILE A 22 -11.26 1.72 -5.47
N THR A 23 -10.66 0.61 -5.07
CA THR A 23 -11.19 -0.73 -5.34
C THR A 23 -12.05 -1.30 -4.21
N GLY A 24 -12.00 -0.70 -3.01
CA GLY A 24 -12.65 -1.23 -1.81
C GLY A 24 -12.04 -2.54 -1.31
N ARG A 25 -10.89 -2.97 -1.85
CA ARG A 25 -10.21 -4.22 -1.50
C ARG A 25 -8.74 -3.99 -1.18
N SER A 26 -8.19 -4.82 -0.30
CA SER A 26 -6.76 -4.81 0.00
C SER A 26 -5.94 -5.43 -1.14
N LEU A 27 -4.66 -5.09 -1.22
CA LEU A 27 -3.70 -5.80 -2.07
C LEU A 27 -3.62 -7.27 -1.64
N LEU A 28 -3.28 -8.17 -2.57
CA LEU A 28 -3.19 -9.60 -2.26
C LEU A 28 -2.17 -9.89 -1.16
N SER A 29 -0.98 -9.28 -1.22
CA SER A 29 0.06 -9.46 -0.21
C SER A 29 0.93 -8.22 -0.07
N ALA A 30 1.03 -7.70 1.16
CA ALA A 30 1.94 -6.60 1.49
C ALA A 30 3.42 -7.02 1.36
N ASN A 31 3.76 -8.26 1.72
CA ASN A 31 5.13 -8.77 1.63
C ASN A 31 5.59 -8.87 0.16
N ARG A 32 4.73 -9.38 -0.73
CA ARG A 32 5.04 -9.41 -2.18
C ARG A 32 5.27 -8.01 -2.73
N SER A 33 4.51 -7.03 -2.25
CA SER A 33 4.67 -5.62 -2.60
C SER A 33 6.03 -5.06 -2.20
N ARG A 34 6.49 -5.37 -0.98
CA ARG A 34 7.81 -4.94 -0.47
C ARG A 34 8.94 -5.55 -1.30
N TRP A 35 8.86 -6.84 -1.61
CA TRP A 35 9.85 -7.50 -2.45
C TRP A 35 9.89 -6.94 -3.88
N ALA A 36 8.71 -6.66 -4.45
CA ALA A 36 8.60 -6.04 -5.76
C ALA A 36 9.24 -4.64 -5.79
N PHE A 37 9.01 -3.83 -4.74
CA PHE A 37 9.65 -2.52 -4.58
C PHE A 37 11.18 -2.63 -4.48
N TRP A 38 11.69 -3.57 -3.68
CA TRP A 38 13.12 -3.77 -3.52
C TRP A 38 13.79 -4.28 -4.81
N MET A 39 13.17 -5.22 -5.53
CA MET A 39 13.67 -5.65 -6.85
C MET A 39 13.72 -4.47 -7.83
N MET A 40 12.72 -3.59 -7.78
CA MET A 40 12.68 -2.40 -8.62
C MET A 40 13.80 -1.41 -8.29
N GLY A 41 13.98 -1.10 -7.01
CA GLY A 41 15.04 -0.20 -6.55
C GLY A 41 16.44 -0.74 -6.85
N TRP A 42 16.72 -1.99 -6.49
CA TRP A 42 18.04 -2.59 -6.69
C TRP A 42 18.37 -2.77 -8.17
N GLY A 43 17.44 -3.25 -8.98
CA GLY A 43 17.66 -3.42 -10.42
C GLY A 43 17.98 -2.11 -11.12
N ALA A 44 17.24 -1.04 -10.80
CA ALA A 44 17.45 0.27 -11.40
C ALA A 44 18.75 0.93 -10.91
N PHE A 45 19.05 0.81 -9.62
CA PHE A 45 20.25 1.38 -9.02
C PHE A 45 21.52 0.72 -9.56
N PHE A 46 21.63 -0.61 -9.47
CA PHE A 46 22.81 -1.31 -9.95
C PHE A 46 22.92 -1.29 -11.47
N GLY A 47 21.80 -1.38 -12.21
CA GLY A 47 21.81 -1.22 -13.66
C GLY A 47 22.36 0.14 -14.10
N LEU A 48 21.97 1.22 -13.41
CA LEU A 48 22.52 2.56 -13.65
C LEU A 48 23.99 2.65 -13.27
N ALA A 49 24.39 2.16 -12.10
CA ALA A 49 25.78 2.23 -11.62
C ALA A 49 26.75 1.52 -12.58
N ILE A 50 26.41 0.32 -13.05
CA ILE A 50 27.23 -0.43 -14.00
C ILE A 50 27.25 0.25 -15.38
N THR A 51 26.12 0.81 -15.82
CA THR A 51 26.07 1.55 -17.09
C THR A 51 26.96 2.79 -17.04
N MET A 52 26.97 3.53 -15.93
CA MET A 52 27.90 4.66 -15.75
C MET A 52 29.37 4.19 -15.73
N MET A 53 29.67 3.06 -15.10
CA MET A 53 31.02 2.49 -15.14
C MET A 53 31.45 2.15 -16.57
N ALA A 54 30.54 1.60 -17.38
CA ALA A 54 30.79 1.36 -18.81
C ALA A 54 31.03 2.67 -19.59
N ASP A 55 30.29 3.74 -19.26
CA ASP A 55 30.46 5.05 -19.90
C ASP A 55 31.83 5.65 -19.56
N PHE A 56 32.29 5.58 -18.31
CA PHE A 56 33.62 6.03 -17.91
C PHE A 56 34.74 5.23 -18.60
N ALA A 57 34.61 3.91 -18.63
CA ALA A 57 35.58 3.04 -19.31
C ALA A 57 35.65 3.34 -20.83
N GLN A 58 34.53 3.72 -21.45
CA GLN A 58 34.49 4.10 -22.85
C GLN A 58 35.17 5.45 -23.11
N ILE A 59 35.02 6.42 -22.20
CA ILE A 59 35.70 7.73 -22.29
C ILE A 59 37.21 7.55 -22.15
N GLU A 60 37.66 6.73 -21.20
CA GLU A 60 39.08 6.41 -21.00
C GLU A 60 39.68 5.68 -22.20
N ALA A 61 38.98 4.68 -22.74
CA ALA A 61 39.41 3.97 -23.94
C ALA A 61 39.53 4.87 -25.17
N ALA A 62 38.69 5.90 -25.29
CA ALA A 62 38.78 6.89 -26.36
C ALA A 62 40.00 7.82 -26.22
N ALA A 63 40.53 7.99 -25.01
CA ALA A 63 41.69 8.82 -24.73
C ALA A 63 43.02 8.07 -24.95
N ASP A 64 43.13 6.81 -24.53
CA ASP A 64 44.40 6.06 -24.53
C ASP A 64 44.45 4.87 -25.52
N SER A 65 43.41 4.66 -26.35
CA SER A 65 43.31 3.59 -27.38
C SER A 65 43.45 2.14 -26.88
N THR A 66 43.60 1.93 -25.57
CA THR A 66 43.56 0.63 -24.90
C THR A 66 42.26 0.47 -24.12
N GLY A 67 41.23 -0.16 -24.71
CA GLY A 67 40.06 -0.57 -23.91
C GLY A 67 38.89 -1.16 -24.71
N ILE A 68 38.71 -2.48 -24.66
CA ILE A 68 37.60 -3.22 -25.30
C ILE A 68 36.50 -3.66 -24.30
N VAL A 69 36.57 -3.27 -23.01
CA VAL A 69 35.72 -3.88 -21.96
C VAL A 69 34.33 -3.20 -21.77
N SER A 70 34.05 -2.05 -22.40
CA SER A 70 32.82 -1.28 -22.14
C SER A 70 31.53 -1.97 -22.61
N GLY A 71 31.59 -2.78 -23.68
CA GLY A 71 30.43 -3.47 -24.25
C GLY A 71 29.86 -4.54 -23.30
N GLU A 72 30.71 -5.41 -22.77
CA GLU A 72 30.30 -6.50 -21.87
C GLU A 72 29.78 -5.97 -20.52
N VAL A 73 30.43 -4.94 -19.98
CA VAL A 73 29.98 -4.27 -18.74
C VAL A 73 28.60 -3.63 -18.95
N ARG A 74 28.35 -3.03 -20.12
CA ARG A 74 27.03 -2.47 -20.44
C ARG A 74 25.93 -3.54 -20.50
N VAL A 75 26.23 -4.73 -21.01
CA VAL A 75 25.29 -5.87 -21.01
C VAL A 75 24.93 -6.28 -19.58
N LEU A 76 25.91 -6.33 -18.67
CA LEU A 76 25.66 -6.64 -17.26
C LEU A 76 24.73 -5.60 -16.62
N GLY A 77 24.92 -4.31 -16.92
CA GLY A 77 24.00 -3.24 -16.48
C GLY A 77 22.58 -3.45 -16.99
N ALA A 78 22.41 -3.88 -18.25
CA ALA A 78 21.10 -4.19 -18.82
C ALA A 78 20.43 -5.41 -18.17
N ILE A 79 21.21 -6.45 -17.83
CA ILE A 79 20.70 -7.64 -17.12
C ILE A 79 20.15 -7.25 -15.75
N LEU A 80 20.88 -6.44 -14.99
CA LEU A 80 20.42 -5.97 -13.68
C LEU A 80 19.18 -5.09 -13.80
N PHE A 81 19.11 -4.28 -14.86
CA PHE A 81 17.94 -3.46 -15.13
C PHE A 81 16.66 -4.29 -15.36
N TYR A 82 16.74 -5.52 -15.90
CA TYR A 82 15.57 -6.40 -16.00
C TYR A 82 14.95 -6.77 -14.66
N GLY A 83 15.74 -6.78 -13.56
CA GLY A 83 15.20 -6.90 -12.20
C GLY A 83 14.17 -5.82 -11.90
N THR A 84 14.35 -4.63 -12.47
CA THR A 84 13.39 -3.51 -12.38
C THR A 84 12.05 -3.85 -13.00
N ALA A 85 12.09 -4.37 -14.22
CA ALA A 85 10.89 -4.76 -14.96
C ALA A 85 10.14 -5.90 -14.25
N ILE A 86 10.87 -6.88 -13.73
CA ILE A 86 10.30 -7.98 -12.94
C ILE A 86 9.60 -7.44 -11.69
N GLY A 87 10.22 -6.52 -10.96
CA GLY A 87 9.61 -5.85 -9.82
C GLY A 87 8.31 -5.12 -10.17
N ALA A 88 8.29 -4.38 -11.29
CA ALA A 88 7.09 -3.70 -11.77
C ALA A 88 5.95 -4.68 -12.13
N ILE A 89 6.27 -5.79 -12.80
CA ILE A 89 5.31 -6.85 -13.15
C ILE A 89 4.75 -7.48 -11.87
N MET A 90 5.60 -7.80 -10.88
CA MET A 90 5.16 -8.34 -9.60
C MET A 90 4.22 -7.38 -8.85
N HIS A 91 4.50 -6.08 -8.88
CA HIS A 91 3.62 -5.04 -8.34
C HIS A 91 2.24 -5.05 -9.01
N ALA A 92 2.21 -5.07 -10.35
CA ALA A 92 0.98 -5.09 -11.13
C ALA A 92 0.16 -6.36 -10.87
N LEU A 93 0.81 -7.53 -10.85
CA LEU A 93 0.16 -8.82 -10.55
C LEU A 93 -0.40 -8.85 -9.13
N ASN A 94 0.29 -8.25 -8.16
CA ASN A 94 -0.19 -8.16 -6.78
C ASN A 94 -1.46 -7.30 -6.68
N ALA A 95 -1.50 -6.18 -7.42
CA ALA A 95 -2.67 -5.32 -7.50
C ALA A 95 -3.82 -5.99 -8.25
N LEU A 96 -3.57 -6.60 -9.41
CA LEU A 96 -4.60 -7.32 -10.16
C LEU A 96 -5.19 -8.48 -9.36
N SER A 97 -4.33 -9.25 -8.68
CA SER A 97 -4.79 -10.35 -7.83
C SER A 97 -5.57 -9.85 -6.61
N GLY A 98 -5.21 -8.69 -6.06
CA GLY A 98 -5.95 -8.03 -4.97
C GLY A 98 -7.38 -7.69 -5.38
N LEU A 99 -7.62 -7.41 -6.66
CA LEU A 99 -8.95 -7.02 -7.15
C LEU A 99 -9.94 -8.17 -7.07
N TYR A 100 -9.48 -9.39 -7.36
CA TYR A 100 -10.32 -10.60 -7.37
C TYR A 100 -10.28 -11.37 -6.05
N ARG A 101 -9.14 -11.36 -5.35
CA ARG A 101 -8.88 -12.23 -4.18
C ARG A 101 -8.54 -11.47 -2.90
N GLY A 102 -8.33 -10.17 -2.97
CA GLY A 102 -8.02 -9.34 -1.80
C GLY A 102 -9.18 -9.28 -0.82
N ALA A 103 -8.90 -9.10 0.47
CA ALA A 103 -9.96 -8.96 1.46
C ALA A 103 -10.72 -7.64 1.25
N PRO A 104 -12.06 -7.63 1.39
CA PRO A 104 -12.81 -6.38 1.35
C PRO A 104 -12.35 -5.49 2.51
N VAL A 105 -12.14 -4.21 2.22
CA VAL A 105 -11.80 -3.22 3.24
C VAL A 105 -13.09 -2.91 3.99
N SER A 106 -13.18 -3.37 5.23
CA SER A 106 -14.23 -2.95 6.17
C SER A 106 -14.32 -1.41 6.17
N LYS A 107 -15.54 -0.86 6.13
CA LYS A 107 -15.84 0.58 6.05
C LYS A 107 -15.32 1.43 7.25
N GLY A 108 -14.41 0.91 8.06
CA GLY A 108 -13.79 1.57 9.20
C GLY A 108 -12.34 1.95 8.98
N ARG A 109 -11.91 2.37 7.78
CA ARG A 109 -10.64 3.11 7.69
C ARG A 109 -10.94 4.55 8.12
N PRO A 110 -10.47 5.02 9.29
CA PRO A 110 -10.56 6.43 9.62
C PRO A 110 -9.77 7.17 8.55
N THR A 111 -10.48 7.87 7.67
CA THR A 111 -9.85 8.93 6.90
C THR A 111 -9.32 9.92 7.93
N SER A 112 -8.16 10.54 7.71
CA SER A 112 -7.60 11.58 8.60
C SER A 112 -8.47 12.86 8.70
N THR A 113 -9.76 12.75 8.36
CA THR A 113 -10.83 13.71 8.49
C THR A 113 -11.99 13.18 9.35
N SER A 114 -11.83 12.08 10.10
CA SER A 114 -12.88 11.60 10.99
C SER A 114 -12.68 12.12 12.42
N ILE A 115 -13.53 13.06 12.84
CA ILE A 115 -13.99 13.06 14.23
C ILE A 115 -14.55 11.64 14.46
N SER A 116 -13.94 10.90 15.39
CA SER A 116 -14.47 9.61 15.82
C SER A 116 -15.90 9.85 16.28
N ARG A 117 -16.87 9.31 15.54
CA ARG A 117 -18.26 9.33 16.00
C ARG A 117 -18.41 8.19 16.99
N ASP A 118 -18.46 8.55 18.26
CA ASP A 118 -18.79 7.60 19.31
C ASP A 118 -20.28 7.24 19.13
N ASP A 119 -20.57 5.96 18.94
CA ASP A 119 -21.94 5.46 18.82
C ASP A 119 -22.57 5.37 20.22
N TYR A 120 -23.73 5.99 20.40
CA TYR A 120 -24.48 5.96 21.66
C TYR A 120 -25.71 5.08 21.51
N SER A 121 -25.74 3.93 22.19
CA SER A 121 -26.87 3.00 22.15
C SER A 121 -27.98 3.44 23.10
N LEU A 122 -29.20 3.58 22.57
CA LEU A 122 -30.38 3.83 23.39
C LEU A 122 -31.09 2.51 23.65
N THR A 123 -31.07 2.07 24.91
CA THR A 123 -31.79 0.88 25.39
C THR A 123 -33.16 1.21 25.98
N THR A 124 -33.48 2.50 26.20
CA THR A 124 -34.73 2.93 26.85
C THR A 124 -35.12 4.32 26.33
N PRO A 125 -36.43 4.63 26.12
CA PRO A 125 -36.89 5.94 25.68
C PRO A 125 -36.36 7.05 26.61
N THR A 126 -35.51 7.92 26.06
CA THR A 126 -34.76 8.94 26.81
C THR A 126 -34.80 10.28 26.09
N SER A 127 -34.77 11.39 26.84
CA SER A 127 -34.79 12.75 26.28
C SER A 127 -33.43 13.22 25.77
N VAL A 128 -33.43 14.10 24.76
CA VAL A 128 -32.22 14.69 24.14
C VAL A 128 -31.28 15.34 25.19
N ARG A 129 -31.84 15.98 26.21
CA ARG A 129 -31.07 16.57 27.32
C ARG A 129 -30.23 15.53 28.06
N ARG A 130 -30.78 14.34 28.29
CA ARG A 130 -30.11 13.26 29.03
C ARG A 130 -29.03 12.57 28.18
N ILE A 131 -29.24 12.51 26.86
CA ILE A 131 -28.25 12.02 25.89
C ILE A 131 -27.01 12.93 25.90
N LEU A 132 -27.21 14.25 25.81
CA LEU A 132 -26.11 15.23 25.88
C LEU A 132 -25.41 15.24 27.25
N ALA A 133 -26.17 15.10 28.34
CA ALA A 133 -25.60 15.00 29.69
C ALA A 133 -24.82 13.69 29.92
N GLY A 134 -25.12 12.64 29.15
CA GLY A 134 -24.47 11.34 29.21
C GLY A 134 -23.15 11.25 28.43
N GLY A 135 -22.65 12.36 27.89
CA GLY A 135 -21.38 12.42 27.16
C GLY A 135 -21.50 12.32 25.64
N ALA A 136 -22.72 12.22 25.08
CA ALA A 136 -22.91 12.30 23.64
C ALA A 136 -22.67 13.74 23.14
N HIS A 137 -21.94 13.88 22.03
CA HIS A 137 -21.67 15.17 21.40
C HIS A 137 -22.58 15.40 20.19
N LEU A 138 -22.52 16.59 19.59
CA LEU A 138 -23.36 16.95 18.44
C LEU A 138 -23.18 16.01 17.23
N ASP A 139 -22.02 15.36 17.13
CA ASP A 139 -21.65 14.44 16.05
C ASP A 139 -21.89 12.96 16.37
N THR A 140 -22.45 12.64 17.55
CA THR A 140 -22.73 11.26 17.98
C THR A 140 -23.92 10.67 17.22
N THR A 141 -23.76 9.48 16.65
CA THR A 141 -24.85 8.74 16.00
C THR A 141 -25.62 7.95 17.05
N VAL A 142 -26.95 8.07 17.03
CA VAL A 142 -27.83 7.38 17.98
C VAL A 142 -28.39 6.12 17.32
N VAL A 143 -28.11 4.97 17.90
CA VAL A 143 -28.62 3.68 17.42
C VAL A 143 -29.66 3.18 18.42
N PRO A 144 -30.97 3.16 18.07
CA PRO A 144 -31.99 2.54 18.92
C PRO A 144 -31.79 1.03 18.89
N VAL A 145 -31.49 0.45 20.05
CA VAL A 145 -31.49 -1.00 20.22
C VAL A 145 -32.89 -1.35 20.73
N GLY A 146 -33.65 -2.11 19.95
CA GLY A 146 -34.94 -2.61 20.41
C GLY A 146 -34.74 -3.45 21.66
N GLU A 147 -35.44 -3.10 22.74
CA GLU A 147 -35.51 -3.92 23.94
C GLU A 147 -36.14 -5.26 23.54
N SER A 148 -35.39 -6.36 23.66
CA SER A 148 -35.96 -7.69 23.48
C SER A 148 -36.83 -8.00 24.69
N ASP A 149 -38.14 -8.17 24.49
CA ASP A 149 -39.12 -8.60 25.51
C ASP A 149 -38.90 -10.05 26.01
N GLU A 150 -37.76 -10.67 25.72
CA GLU A 150 -37.44 -11.99 26.26
C GLU A 150 -37.17 -11.90 27.76
N THR A 151 -38.04 -12.55 28.54
CA THR A 151 -37.88 -12.75 29.97
C THR A 151 -36.57 -13.48 30.21
N GLY A 152 -35.58 -12.80 30.80
CA GLY A 152 -34.27 -13.38 31.10
C GLY A 152 -34.43 -14.69 31.87
N SER A 153 -33.93 -15.79 31.30
CA SER A 153 -33.89 -17.06 32.00
C SER A 153 -32.81 -17.02 33.09
N PRO A 154 -33.01 -17.69 34.24
CA PRO A 154 -31.99 -17.76 35.28
C PRO A 154 -30.70 -18.38 34.72
N THR A 155 -29.57 -17.75 35.02
CA THR A 155 -28.25 -18.28 34.71
C THR A 155 -28.03 -19.54 35.55
N GLU A 156 -27.82 -20.70 34.92
CA GLU A 156 -27.33 -21.89 35.62
C GLU A 156 -25.90 -21.63 36.08
N LEU A 157 -25.67 -21.83 37.38
CA LEU A 157 -24.35 -21.77 38.00
C LEU A 157 -23.84 -23.21 38.07
N ASP A 158 -22.81 -23.51 37.28
CA ASP A 158 -21.91 -24.66 37.47
C ASP A 158 -20.59 -24.20 38.10
#